data_AF-A0A1E5NYB6-F1
#
_entry.id   AF-A0A1E5NYB6-F1
#
_cell.length_a   1.000
_cell.length_b   1.000
_cell.length_c   1.000
_cell.angle_alpha   90.00
_cell.angle_beta   90.00
_cell.angle_gamma   90.00
#
_symmetry.space_group_name_H-M   'P 1'
#
loop_
_entity.id
_entity.type
_entity.pdbx_description
1 polymer ?
#
loop_
_entity_poly.entity_id
_entity_poly.type
_entity_poly.pdbx_seq_one_letter_code
_entity_poly.pdbx_strand_id
1 'polypeptide(L)' 'MSPKRRLRQRQNIPGWVSEGTRIHDPLKRRTGIVQFIGEFEDPKTRVVIQNAVFARPEGGGVEWVVEDPSRLERS' A
#
# COMPACT_ATOMS: atom_id res chain seq x y z
N MET A 1 13.04 1.47 30.94
CA MET A 1 12.07 0.75 30.09
C MET A 1 12.48 0.98 28.64
N SER A 2 12.98 -0.04 27.95
CA SER A 2 13.28 0.05 26.52
C SER A 2 11.96 0.30 25.77
N PRO A 3 11.87 1.28 24.86
CA PRO A 3 10.68 1.42 24.05
C PRO A 3 10.50 0.10 23.30
N LYS A 4 9.36 -0.56 23.48
CA LYS A 4 8.96 -1.70 22.64
C LYS A 4 9.08 -1.21 21.21
N ARG A 5 10.15 -1.61 20.54
CA ARG A 5 10.48 -1.19 19.18
C ARG A 5 9.36 -1.75 18.32
N ARG A 6 8.35 -0.92 18.02
CA ARG A 6 7.23 -1.32 17.15
C ARG A 6 7.89 -1.91 15.90
N LEU A 7 7.48 -3.12 15.51
CA LEU A 7 8.00 -3.71 14.28
C LEU A 7 7.67 -2.71 13.16
N ARG A 8 8.72 -2.13 12.57
CA ARG A 8 8.62 -1.26 11.41
C ARG A 8 8.98 -2.09 10.21
N GLN A 9 8.04 -2.23 9.29
CA GLN A 9 8.25 -2.85 8.00
C GLN A 9 8.31 -1.73 6.97
N ARG A 10 9.20 -1.81 5.98
CA ARG A 10 9.23 -0.87 4.86
C ARG A 10 8.89 -1.63 3.60
N GLN A 11 7.89 -1.16 2.86
CA GLN A 11 7.56 -1.71 1.56
C GLN A 11 8.46 -1.09 0.48
N ASN A 12 8.87 -1.94 -0.47
CA ASN A 12 9.56 -1.49 -1.67
C ASN A 12 8.51 -1.13 -2.72
N ILE A 13 8.51 0.13 -3.14
CA ILE A 13 7.58 0.63 -4.16
C ILE A 13 8.36 0.75 -5.47
N PRO A 14 7.85 0.19 -6.59
CA PRO A 14 8.42 0.42 -7.90
C PRO A 14 8.47 1.91 -8.22
N GLY A 15 9.57 2.41 -8.78
CA GLY A 15 9.78 3.85 -9.00
C GLY A 15 8.78 4.53 -9.96
N TRP A 16 7.93 3.77 -10.64
CA TRP A 16 6.86 4.28 -11.49
C TRP A 16 5.53 4.48 -10.75
N VAL A 17 5.41 4.00 -9.51
CA VAL A 17 4.19 4.11 -8.69
C VAL A 17 4.26 5.39 -7.86
N SER A 18 3.36 6.33 -8.15
CA SER A 18 3.13 7.55 -7.38
C SER A 18 1.63 7.77 -7.15
N GLU A 19 1.27 8.74 -6.32
CA GLU A 19 -0.12 9.20 -6.22
C GLU A 19 -0.68 9.58 -7.60
N GLY A 20 -1.95 9.25 -7.82
CA GLY A 20 -2.62 9.38 -9.12
C GLY A 20 -2.30 8.27 -10.13
N THR A 21 -1.33 7.40 -9.85
CA THR A 21 -0.95 6.31 -10.78
C THR A 21 -2.03 5.23 -10.81
N ARG A 22 -2.41 4.80 -12.01
CA ARG A 22 -3.23 3.61 -12.24
C ARG A 22 -2.37 2.35 -12.05
N ILE A 23 -2.83 1.45 -11.20
CA ILE A 23 -2.12 0.21 -10.83
C ILE A 23 -3.04 -1.00 -11.00
N HIS A 24 -2.45 -2.13 -11.38
CA HIS A 24 -3.06 -3.45 -11.24
C HIS A 24 -2.40 -4.19 -10.07
N ASP A 25 -3.20 -4.63 -9.10
CA ASP A 25 -2.78 -5.47 -7.98
C ASP A 25 -3.12 -6.94 -8.30
N PRO A 26 -2.13 -7.76 -8.74
CA PRO A 26 -2.37 -9.14 -9.14
C PRO A 26 -2.73 -10.06 -7.96
N LEU A 27 -2.34 -9.71 -6.72
CA LEU A 27 -2.69 -10.49 -5.53
C LEU A 27 -4.17 -10.41 -5.21
N LYS A 28 -4.77 -9.26 -5.48
CA LYS A 28 -6.20 -9.00 -5.27
C LYS A 28 -7.02 -9.00 -6.55
N ARG A 29 -6.35 -9.18 -7.71
CA ARG A 29 -6.93 -9.16 -9.06
C ARG A 29 -7.82 -7.93 -9.29
N ARG A 30 -7.34 -6.75 -8.88
CA ARG A 30 -8.09 -5.50 -8.98
C ARG A 30 -7.23 -4.37 -9.50
N THR A 31 -7.86 -3.46 -10.23
CA THR A 31 -7.24 -2.24 -10.74
C THR A 31 -7.76 -1.05 -9.95
N GLY A 32 -6.90 -0.06 -9.72
CA GLY A 32 -7.27 1.16 -9.03
C GLY A 32 -6.26 2.28 -9.22
N ILE A 33 -6.54 3.41 -8.61
CA ILE A 33 -5.70 4.59 -8.63
C ILE A 33 -5.09 4.77 -7.24
N VAL A 34 -3.77 4.94 -7.18
CA VAL A 34 -3.07 5.26 -5.94
C VAL A 34 -3.56 6.61 -5.42
N GLN A 35 -4.12 6.62 -4.21
CA GLN A 35 -4.60 7.83 -3.55
C GLN A 35 -3.51 8.48 -2.70
N PHE A 36 -2.72 7.65 -2.00
CA PHE A 36 -1.73 8.12 -1.03
C PHE A 36 -0.64 7.08 -0.82
N ILE A 37 0.58 7.53 -0.54
CA ILE A 37 1.71 6.68 -0.13
C ILE A 37 2.26 7.20 1.20
N GLY A 38 2.21 6.39 2.27
CA GLY A 38 2.67 6.86 3.58
C GLY A 38 2.83 5.78 4.63
N GLU A 39 2.81 6.18 5.91
CA GLU A 39 2.83 5.22 7.02
C GLU A 39 1.42 4.66 7.29
N PHE A 40 1.34 3.36 7.53
CA PHE A 40 0.12 2.65 7.90
C PHE A 40 0.39 1.71 9.07
N GLU A 41 -0.40 1.79 10.14
CA GLU A 41 -0.37 0.79 11.21
C GLU A 41 -1.40 -0.29 10.90
N ASP A 42 -0.95 -1.53 10.63
CA ASP A 42 -1.86 -2.65 10.43
C ASP A 42 -2.63 -2.92 11.74
N PRO A 43 -3.97 -2.79 11.75
CA PRO A 43 -4.76 -2.94 12.97
C PRO A 43 -4.71 -4.36 13.55
N LYS A 44 -4.41 -5.38 12.73
CA LYS A 44 -4.34 -6.78 13.16
C LYS A 44 -3.00 -7.10 13.81
N THR A 45 -1.92 -6.69 13.17
CA THR A 45 -0.55 -7.07 13.59
C THR A 45 0.15 -5.99 14.41
N ARG A 46 -0.38 -4.76 14.43
CA ARG A 46 0.22 -3.56 15.05
C ARG A 46 1.59 -3.20 14.47
N VAL A 47 1.92 -3.74 13.30
CA VAL A 47 3.14 -3.41 12.56
C VAL A 47 2.92 -2.07 11.87
N VAL A 48 3.91 -1.19 11.97
CA VAL A 48 3.93 0.08 11.23
C VAL A 48 4.62 -0.17 9.90
N ILE A 49 3.86 -0.07 8.83
CA ILE A 49 4.33 -0.21 7.45
C ILE A 49 4.65 1.18 6.91
N GLN A 50 5.92 1.41 6.60
CA GLN A 50 6.37 2.57 5.84
C GLN A 50 6.18 2.31 4.35
N ASN A 51 5.83 3.36 3.61
CA ASN A 51 5.55 3.29 2.18
C ASN A 51 4.36 2.36 1.85
N ALA A 52 3.34 2.37 2.70
CA ALA A 52 2.08 1.71 2.41
C ALA A 52 1.36 2.45 1.29
N VAL A 53 0.94 1.71 0.26
CA VAL A 53 0.22 2.25 -0.90
C VAL A 53 -1.27 2.10 -0.69
N PHE A 54 -1.98 3.22 -0.62
CA PHE A 54 -3.44 3.26 -0.54
C PHE A 54 -4.01 3.45 -1.94
N ALA A 55 -4.92 2.57 -2.35
CA ALA A 55 -5.53 2.60 -3.66
C ALA A 55 -7.06 2.55 -3.59
N ARG A 56 -7.72 3.18 -4.57
CA ARG A 56 -9.17 3.19 -4.71
C ARG A 56 -9.58 2.61 -6.07
N PRO A 57 -10.69 1.87 -6.18
CA PRO A 57 -11.17 1.39 -7.48
C PRO A 57 -11.57 2.57 -8.38
N GLU A 58 -11.38 2.44 -9.69
CA GLU A 58 -11.66 3.54 -10.64
C GLU A 58 -13.13 3.96 -10.69
N GLY A 59 -14.05 3.02 -10.51
CA GLY A 59 -15.49 3.30 -10.48
C GLY A 59 -15.99 3.88 -9.16
N GLY A 60 -15.08 4.26 -8.25
CA GLY A 60 -15.42 4.53 -6.86
C GLY A 60 -15.61 3.24 -6.06
N GLY A 61 -15.42 3.31 -4.75
CA GLY A 61 -15.51 2.16 -3.86
C GLY A 61 -14.60 2.26 -2.65
N VAL A 62 -14.48 1.14 -1.95
CA VAL A 62 -13.71 1.05 -0.70
C VAL A 62 -12.21 1.06 -1.03
N GLU A 63 -11.49 1.99 -0.40
CA GLU A 63 -10.04 2.05 -0.45
C GLU A 63 -9.40 0.81 0.19
N TRP A 64 -8.22 0.45 -0.30
CA TRP A 64 -7.44 -0.62 0.27
C TRP A 64 -5.97 -0.27 0.34
N VAL A 65 -5.27 -0.93 1.27
CA VAL A 65 -3.81 -0.92 1.34
C VAL A 65 -3.29 -2.09 0.52
N VAL A 66 -2.37 -1.81 -0.40
CA VAL A 66 -1.69 -2.84 -1.21
C VAL A 66 -0.78 -3.67 -0.32
N GLU A 67 -0.92 -4.99 -0.38
CA GLU A 67 -0.17 -5.92 0.48
C GLU A 67 1.30 -6.03 0.07
N ASP A 68 1.59 -6.02 -1.23
CA ASP A 68 2.95 -6.07 -1.77
C ASP A 68 3.09 -5.13 -2.98
N PRO A 69 3.48 -3.85 -2.76
CA PRO A 69 3.64 -2.88 -3.84
C PRO A 69 4.69 -3.28 -4.89
N SER A 70 5.64 -4.16 -4.54
CA SER A 70 6.70 -4.58 -5.47
C SER A 70 6.20 -5.43 -6.63
N ARG A 71 4.99 -6.01 -6.49
CA ARG A 71 4.32 -6.84 -7.50
C ARG A 71 3.27 -6.09 -8.31
N LEU A 72 3.12 -4.78 -8.11
CA LEU A 72 2.19 -4.00 -8.90
C LEU A 72 2.57 -4.04 -10.37
N GLU A 73 1.55 -4.07 -11.22
CA GLU A 73 1.69 -4.02 -12.66
C GLU A 73 1.09 -2.71 -13.19
N ARG A 74 1.62 -2.24 -14.32
CA ARG A 74 1.04 -1.09 -15.02
C ARG A 74 -0.25 -1.54 -15.67
N SER A 75 -1.32 -0.78 -15.43
CA SER A 75 -2.63 -0.99 -16.07
C SER A 75 -2.87 0.02 -17.19
#